data_AF-A0A2G9M1W9-F1
#
_entry.id   AF-A0A2G9M1W9-F1
#
_cell.length_a   1.000
_cell.length_b   1.000
_cell.length_c   1.000
_cell.angle_alpha   90.00
_cell.angle_beta   90.00
_cell.angle_gamma   90.00
#
_symmetry.space_group_name_H-M   'P 1'
#
loop_
_entity.id
_entity.type
_entity.pdbx_description
1 polymer ?
#
loop_
_entity_poly.entity_id
_entity_poly.type
_entity_poly.pdbx_seq_one_letter_code
_entity_poly.pdbx_strand_id
1 'polypeptide(L)'
;MACSVLLLYLVVLSSCSSACICSISNWSPIVPCEYSLSFKLFQAEKQICCLTVIFKNIVLPNLYKTIIPLFYFMNESNLSAVAETVGTLKNISLIFNNFLLALFILAGGFFIGRFIGKLVQKILRGIELDGLAKKVFKRNIPLQDSISFVISGAIYLLSIILALKEIGIAAPVFRWLAAAFIVLILISAALYVKDAVPSIISGLKIIGSRQIRAGDHIKIDEHTEGDVIKVDLTELRLKTEKGDLIYVPNSIISKSKVEIRKKL
;
A
#
# COMPACT_ATOMS: atom_id res chain seq x y z
N MET A 1 -27.04 -10.19 7.45
CA MET A 1 -27.01 -9.40 6.19
C MET A 1 -27.69 -10.10 5.00
N ALA A 2 -28.14 -11.36 5.12
CA ALA A 2 -28.88 -12.06 4.04
C ALA A 2 -30.36 -11.62 3.88
N CYS A 3 -30.94 -10.95 4.89
CA CYS A 3 -32.35 -10.56 4.88
C CYS A 3 -32.64 -9.33 3.98
N SER A 4 -31.66 -8.42 3.81
CA SER A 4 -31.83 -7.23 2.97
C SER A 4 -31.73 -7.52 1.46
N VAL A 5 -31.00 -8.57 1.07
CA VAL A 5 -30.88 -8.99 -0.35
C VAL A 5 -32.15 -9.72 -0.81
N LEU A 6 -32.79 -10.51 0.06
CA LEU A 6 -34.05 -11.20 -0.25
C LEU A 6 -35.21 -10.22 -0.46
N LEU A 7 -35.26 -9.13 0.31
CA LEU A 7 -36.28 -8.09 0.18
C LEU A 7 -36.15 -7.29 -1.12
N LEU A 8 -34.92 -6.99 -1.57
CA LEU A 8 -34.68 -6.38 -2.88
C LEU A 8 -35.05 -7.35 -4.03
N TYR A 9 -34.84 -8.65 -3.86
CA TYR A 9 -35.23 -9.66 -4.86
C TYR A 9 -36.74 -9.82 -4.98
N LEU A 10 -37.47 -9.77 -3.86
CA LEU A 10 -38.94 -9.86 -3.83
C LEU A 10 -39.63 -8.59 -4.35
N VAL A 11 -39.06 -7.39 -4.13
CA VAL A 11 -39.59 -6.13 -4.66
C VAL A 11 -39.42 -6.03 -6.19
N VAL A 12 -38.36 -6.62 -6.74
CA VAL A 12 -38.18 -6.73 -8.20
C VAL A 12 -39.14 -7.76 -8.81
N LEU A 13 -39.44 -8.85 -8.09
CA LEU A 13 -40.40 -9.87 -8.53
C LEU A 13 -41.86 -9.38 -8.51
N SER A 14 -42.26 -8.53 -7.56
CA SER A 14 -43.64 -8.04 -7.48
C SER A 14 -43.99 -7.04 -8.59
N SER A 15 -43.00 -6.35 -9.16
CA SER A 15 -43.22 -5.36 -10.23
C SER A 15 -43.42 -6.00 -11.61
N CYS A 16 -43.19 -7.30 -11.77
CA CYS A 16 -43.32 -8.02 -13.04
C CYS A 16 -44.59 -8.88 -13.14
N SER A 17 -45.41 -8.91 -12.08
CA SER A 17 -46.54 -9.84 -11.95
C SER A 17 -47.88 -9.33 -12.51
N SER A 18 -47.98 -8.05 -12.91
CA SER A 18 -49.29 -7.45 -13.26
C SER A 18 -49.49 -7.06 -14.72
N ALA A 19 -48.54 -7.33 -15.63
CA ALA A 19 -48.78 -7.05 -17.06
C ALA A 19 -47.85 -7.83 -18.00
N CYS A 20 -48.17 -9.10 -18.31
CA CYS A 20 -47.89 -9.72 -19.62
C CYS A 20 -48.37 -11.18 -19.64
N ILE A 21 -49.68 -11.38 -19.90
CA ILE A 21 -50.17 -12.65 -20.43
C ILE A 21 -49.94 -12.60 -21.95
N CYS A 22 -48.85 -13.18 -22.43
CA CYS A 22 -48.64 -13.39 -23.87
C CYS A 22 -49.44 -14.62 -24.31
N SER A 23 -50.68 -14.42 -24.77
CA SER A 23 -51.41 -15.43 -25.55
C SER A 23 -51.04 -15.28 -27.02
N ILE A 24 -50.45 -16.32 -27.60
CA ILE A 24 -50.21 -16.47 -29.04
C ILE A 24 -51.47 -17.10 -29.65
N SER A 25 -52.38 -16.30 -30.20
CA SER A 25 -53.25 -16.68 -31.33
C SER A 25 -54.19 -15.54 -31.77
N ASN A 26 -54.14 -15.24 -33.08
CA ASN A 26 -55.14 -14.62 -33.96
C ASN A 26 -55.68 -13.17 -33.74
N TRP A 27 -55.18 -12.28 -34.60
CA TRP A 27 -55.82 -11.26 -35.47
C TRP A 27 -57.15 -10.55 -35.12
N SER A 28 -57.04 -9.21 -35.21
CA SER A 28 -57.98 -8.18 -35.73
C SER A 28 -58.69 -7.22 -34.73
N PRO A 29 -58.94 -5.94 -35.12
CA PRO A 29 -58.81 -4.77 -34.23
C PRO A 29 -60.13 -4.01 -33.98
N ILE A 30 -60.33 -3.44 -32.78
CA ILE A 30 -61.51 -2.60 -32.46
C ILE A 30 -61.13 -1.44 -31.49
N VAL A 31 -60.90 -0.26 -32.07
CA VAL A 31 -61.06 1.15 -31.58
C VAL A 31 -60.20 1.73 -30.41
N PRO A 32 -60.17 3.07 -30.15
CA PRO A 32 -58.98 3.89 -30.44
C PRO A 32 -58.47 4.74 -29.24
N CYS A 33 -57.48 5.59 -29.55
CA CYS A 33 -57.07 6.83 -28.88
C CYS A 33 -56.03 6.79 -27.75
N GLU A 34 -55.00 7.60 -28.05
CA GLU A 34 -54.12 8.37 -27.17
C GLU A 34 -53.11 7.60 -26.32
N TYR A 35 -51.84 7.64 -26.76
CA TYR A 35 -50.63 8.00 -25.99
C TYR A 35 -49.41 7.61 -26.84
N SER A 36 -49.11 8.44 -27.85
CA SER A 36 -48.10 8.18 -28.90
C SER A 36 -46.64 8.41 -28.49
N LEU A 37 -46.32 8.53 -27.19
CA LEU A 37 -44.93 8.73 -26.71
C LEU A 37 -44.36 7.57 -25.86
N SER A 38 -45.19 6.64 -25.37
CA SER A 38 -44.75 5.50 -24.55
C SER A 38 -44.37 4.25 -25.38
N PHE A 39 -44.67 4.25 -26.68
CA PHE A 39 -44.54 3.06 -27.54
C PHE A 39 -43.09 2.73 -27.94
N LYS A 40 -42.18 3.72 -27.97
CA LYS A 40 -40.77 3.49 -28.32
C LYS A 40 -39.92 2.94 -27.16
N LEU A 41 -40.31 3.19 -25.90
CA LEU A 41 -39.65 2.60 -24.72
C LEU A 41 -40.12 1.17 -24.46
N PHE A 42 -41.36 0.83 -24.84
CA PHE A 42 -41.94 -0.50 -24.65
C PHE A 42 -41.38 -1.58 -25.61
N GLN A 43 -40.77 -1.18 -26.73
CA GLN A 43 -40.23 -2.13 -27.72
C GLN A 43 -38.85 -2.69 -27.32
N ALA A 44 -38.12 -2.01 -26.42
CA ALA A 44 -36.80 -2.45 -25.95
C ALA A 44 -36.86 -3.44 -24.76
N GLU A 45 -37.89 -3.37 -23.91
CA GLU A 45 -38.06 -4.31 -22.78
C GLU A 45 -38.58 -5.70 -23.21
N LYS A 46 -39.39 -5.78 -24.28
CA LYS A 46 -39.93 -7.07 -24.76
C LYS A 46 -38.86 -8.04 -25.26
N GLN A 47 -37.77 -7.56 -25.85
CA GLN A 47 -36.67 -8.42 -26.33
C GLN A 47 -35.91 -9.08 -25.17
N ILE A 48 -35.76 -8.38 -24.03
CA ILE A 48 -35.04 -8.86 -22.85
C ILE A 48 -35.89 -9.86 -22.05
N CYS A 49 -37.21 -9.65 -21.96
CA CYS A 49 -38.14 -10.59 -21.34
C CYS A 49 -38.30 -11.90 -22.14
N CYS A 50 -38.36 -11.84 -23.48
CA CYS A 50 -38.42 -13.06 -24.29
C CYS A 50 -37.13 -13.89 -24.20
N LEU A 51 -35.94 -13.27 -24.18
CA LEU A 51 -34.68 -14.00 -24.04
C LEU A 51 -34.55 -14.70 -22.68
N THR A 52 -35.03 -14.07 -21.60
CA THR A 52 -34.99 -14.66 -20.25
C THR A 52 -36.01 -15.79 -20.07
N VAL A 53 -37.19 -15.73 -20.70
CA VAL A 53 -38.17 -16.82 -20.67
C VAL A 53 -37.69 -18.02 -21.50
N ILE A 54 -37.07 -17.82 -22.66
CA ILE A 54 -36.52 -18.91 -23.48
C ILE A 54 -35.35 -19.60 -22.76
N PHE A 55 -34.44 -18.84 -22.13
CA PHE A 55 -33.34 -19.41 -21.34
C PHE A 55 -33.86 -20.20 -20.12
N LYS A 56 -34.91 -19.71 -19.44
CA LYS A 56 -35.46 -20.32 -18.22
C LYS A 56 -36.37 -21.53 -18.49
N ASN A 57 -37.12 -21.56 -19.59
CA ASN A 57 -38.12 -22.60 -19.89
C ASN A 57 -37.72 -23.63 -20.97
N ILE A 58 -36.66 -23.43 -21.76
CA ILE A 58 -36.25 -24.41 -22.79
C ILE A 58 -34.90 -25.05 -22.49
N VAL A 59 -33.88 -24.28 -22.09
CA VAL A 59 -32.52 -24.80 -21.89
C VAL A 59 -32.38 -25.47 -20.51
N LEU A 60 -32.88 -24.84 -19.47
CA LEU A 60 -32.78 -25.33 -18.09
C LEU A 60 -33.61 -26.61 -17.79
N PRO A 61 -34.86 -26.78 -18.27
CA PRO A 61 -35.65 -27.97 -17.92
C PRO A 61 -35.27 -29.24 -18.69
N ASN A 62 -34.46 -29.17 -19.76
CA ASN A 62 -33.93 -30.38 -20.41
C ASN A 62 -32.55 -30.80 -19.88
N LEU A 63 -31.73 -29.85 -19.42
CA LEU A 63 -30.46 -30.13 -18.73
C LEU A 63 -30.70 -30.75 -17.34
N TYR A 64 -31.65 -30.24 -16.56
CA TYR A 64 -31.92 -30.82 -15.23
C TYR A 64 -32.53 -32.24 -15.34
N LYS A 65 -33.35 -32.53 -16.36
CA LYS A 65 -34.00 -33.84 -16.56
C LYS A 65 -33.04 -34.95 -17.00
N THR A 66 -31.94 -34.60 -17.68
CA THR A 66 -30.89 -35.57 -18.05
C THR A 66 -29.82 -35.73 -16.97
N ILE A 67 -29.57 -34.69 -16.17
CA ILE A 67 -28.56 -34.73 -15.10
C ILE A 67 -29.08 -35.40 -13.82
N ILE A 68 -30.37 -35.27 -13.50
CA ILE A 68 -30.95 -35.85 -12.26
C ILE A 68 -30.89 -37.39 -12.20
N PRO A 69 -31.19 -38.15 -13.28
CA PRO A 69 -31.05 -39.61 -13.25
C PRO A 69 -29.59 -40.05 -13.09
N LEU A 70 -28.63 -39.29 -13.63
CA LEU A 70 -27.19 -39.49 -13.43
C LEU A 70 -26.74 -39.15 -12.00
N PHE A 71 -27.44 -38.23 -11.32
CA PHE A 71 -27.18 -37.87 -9.92
C PHE A 71 -27.71 -38.93 -8.94
N TYR A 72 -28.81 -39.62 -9.27
CA TYR A 72 -29.39 -40.68 -8.43
C TYR A 72 -28.73 -42.07 -8.61
N PHE A 73 -27.99 -42.30 -9.70
CA PHE A 73 -27.29 -43.56 -9.96
C PHE A 73 -25.87 -43.62 -9.35
N MET A 74 -25.36 -42.50 -8.80
CA MET A 74 -24.04 -42.43 -8.18
C MET A 74 -24.15 -42.71 -6.67
N ASN A 75 -24.06 -44.00 -6.38
CA ASN A 75 -23.82 -44.67 -5.10
C ASN A 75 -23.22 -43.78 -3.96
N GLU A 76 -23.86 -43.86 -2.80
CA GLU A 76 -23.57 -43.15 -1.55
C GLU A 76 -22.18 -43.45 -0.95
N SER A 77 -21.43 -44.40 -1.52
CA SER A 77 -20.08 -44.77 -1.10
C SER A 77 -18.97 -43.83 -1.55
N ASN A 78 -19.22 -42.90 -2.49
CA ASN A 78 -18.18 -42.03 -3.06
C ASN A 78 -18.44 -40.51 -2.90
N LEU A 79 -19.50 -40.09 -2.18
CA LEU A 79 -19.93 -38.70 -2.13
C LEU A 79 -18.95 -37.77 -1.38
N SER A 80 -18.28 -38.27 -0.34
CA SER A 80 -17.21 -37.54 0.37
C SER A 80 -15.95 -37.38 -0.49
N ALA A 81 -15.58 -38.42 -1.25
CA ALA A 81 -14.46 -38.39 -2.19
C ALA A 81 -14.72 -37.45 -3.39
N VAL A 82 -15.97 -37.36 -3.87
CA VAL A 82 -16.37 -36.42 -4.93
C VAL A 82 -16.42 -34.98 -4.41
N ALA A 83 -16.87 -34.75 -3.18
CA ALA A 83 -16.87 -33.40 -2.58
C ALA A 83 -15.45 -32.83 -2.39
N GLU A 84 -14.49 -33.68 -1.98
CA GLU A 84 -13.08 -33.30 -1.83
C GLU A 84 -12.38 -33.05 -3.19
N THR A 85 -12.70 -33.86 -4.20
CA THR A 85 -12.18 -33.68 -5.57
C THR A 85 -12.78 -32.46 -6.29
N VAL A 86 -14.05 -32.12 -6.07
CA VAL A 86 -14.66 -30.90 -6.62
C VAL A 86 -14.17 -29.64 -5.86
N GLY A 87 -13.95 -29.74 -4.55
CA GLY A 87 -13.38 -28.67 -3.74
C GLY A 87 -11.95 -28.31 -4.16
N THR A 88 -11.12 -29.31 -4.44
CA THR A 88 -9.74 -29.11 -4.93
C THR A 88 -9.71 -28.51 -6.33
N LEU A 89 -10.56 -28.96 -7.27
CA LEU A 89 -10.65 -28.37 -8.62
C LEU A 89 -11.11 -26.90 -8.60
N LYS A 90 -12.05 -26.54 -7.73
CA LYS A 90 -12.49 -25.14 -7.58
C LYS A 90 -11.39 -24.24 -7.03
N ASN A 91 -10.61 -24.71 -6.06
CA ASN A 91 -9.47 -23.95 -5.52
C ASN A 91 -8.37 -23.76 -6.56
N ILE A 92 -8.08 -24.76 -7.39
CA ILE A 92 -7.09 -24.65 -8.47
C ILE A 92 -7.52 -23.60 -9.51
N SER A 93 -8.79 -23.61 -9.93
CA SER A 93 -9.32 -22.62 -10.88
C SER A 93 -9.28 -21.19 -10.32
N LEU A 94 -9.61 -21.01 -9.03
CA LEU A 94 -9.54 -19.71 -8.36
C LEU A 94 -8.11 -19.19 -8.25
N ILE A 95 -7.15 -20.03 -7.83
CA ILE A 95 -5.74 -19.65 -7.73
C ILE A 95 -5.18 -19.25 -9.10
N PHE A 96 -5.50 -20.02 -10.14
CA PHE A 96 -5.07 -19.73 -11.49
C PHE A 96 -5.64 -18.41 -12.03
N ASN A 97 -6.94 -18.17 -11.84
CA ASN A 97 -7.57 -16.93 -12.27
C ASN A 97 -7.02 -15.69 -11.54
N ASN A 98 -6.80 -15.80 -10.22
CA ASN A 98 -6.20 -14.72 -9.43
C ASN A 98 -4.75 -14.44 -9.84
N PHE A 99 -3.98 -15.49 -10.16
CA PHE A 99 -2.61 -15.34 -10.65
C PHE A 99 -2.58 -14.66 -12.02
N LEU A 100 -3.47 -15.05 -12.94
CA LEU A 100 -3.62 -14.38 -14.23
C LEU A 100 -4.01 -12.91 -14.06
N LEU A 101 -4.98 -12.62 -13.20
CA LEU A 101 -5.42 -11.25 -12.94
C LEU A 101 -4.31 -10.40 -12.33
N ALA A 102 -3.52 -10.95 -11.40
CA ALA A 102 -2.34 -10.29 -10.84
C ALA A 102 -1.27 -9.99 -11.91
N LEU A 103 -1.04 -10.91 -12.86
CA LEU A 103 -0.13 -10.71 -13.98
C LEU A 103 -0.60 -9.57 -14.89
N PHE A 104 -1.91 -9.50 -15.18
CA PHE A 104 -2.49 -8.41 -15.95
C PHE A 104 -2.38 -7.06 -15.23
N ILE A 105 -2.60 -7.02 -13.91
CA ILE A 105 -2.42 -5.79 -13.11
C ILE A 105 -0.95 -5.35 -13.14
N LEU A 106 0.00 -6.27 -12.98
CA LEU A 106 1.43 -5.97 -13.01
C LEU A 106 1.87 -5.44 -14.39
N ALA A 107 1.46 -6.12 -15.47
CA ALA A 107 1.76 -5.69 -16.82
C ALA A 107 1.12 -4.32 -17.11
N GLY A 108 -0.17 -4.17 -16.84
CA GLY A 108 -0.91 -2.92 -17.02
C GLY A 108 -0.28 -1.77 -16.24
N GLY A 109 0.00 -1.99 -14.96
CA GLY A 109 0.65 -1.02 -14.08
C GLY A 109 2.05 -0.63 -14.53
N PHE A 110 2.85 -1.57 -15.04
CA PHE A 110 4.15 -1.29 -15.62
C PHE A 110 4.05 -0.42 -16.88
N PHE A 111 3.13 -0.76 -17.79
CA PHE A 111 2.90 0.04 -19.01
C PHE A 111 2.38 1.45 -18.68
N ILE A 112 1.38 1.53 -17.80
CA ILE A 112 0.77 2.79 -17.36
C ILE A 112 1.79 3.66 -16.64
N GLY A 113 2.56 3.11 -15.69
CA GLY A 113 3.58 3.86 -14.96
C GLY A 113 4.67 4.40 -15.89
N ARG A 114 5.11 3.61 -16.88
CA ARG A 114 6.07 4.07 -17.89
C ARG A 114 5.50 5.17 -18.78
N PHE A 115 4.22 5.08 -19.14
CA PHE A 115 3.55 6.08 -19.95
C PHE A 115 3.34 7.39 -19.18
N ILE A 116 2.79 7.31 -17.97
CA ILE A 116 2.57 8.46 -17.10
C ILE A 116 3.89 9.14 -16.75
N GLY A 117 4.94 8.38 -16.41
CA GLY A 117 6.26 8.94 -16.12
C GLY A 117 6.80 9.80 -17.26
N LYS A 118 6.69 9.31 -18.50
CA LYS A 118 7.08 10.06 -19.71
C LYS A 118 6.18 11.28 -19.95
N LEU A 119 4.87 11.15 -19.73
CA LEU A 119 3.92 12.24 -19.89
C LEU A 119 4.18 13.37 -18.89
N VAL A 120 4.38 13.00 -17.62
CA VAL A 120 4.78 13.90 -16.53
C VAL A 120 6.07 14.60 -16.89
N GLN A 121 7.10 13.87 -17.35
CA GLN A 121 8.37 14.49 -17.76
C GLN A 121 8.16 15.50 -18.90
N LYS A 122 7.28 15.20 -19.87
CA LYS A 122 6.96 16.11 -20.98
C LYS A 122 6.24 17.37 -20.52
N ILE A 123 5.30 17.25 -19.57
CA ILE A 123 4.57 18.38 -19.00
C ILE A 123 5.51 19.24 -18.14
N LEU A 124 6.34 18.61 -17.29
CA LEU A 124 7.27 19.31 -16.41
C LEU A 124 8.34 20.07 -17.19
N ARG A 125 8.80 19.57 -18.34
CA ARG A 125 9.73 20.31 -19.22
C ARG A 125 9.08 21.54 -19.88
N GLY A 126 7.76 21.54 -20.05
CA GLY A 126 7.02 22.68 -20.59
C GLY A 126 6.80 23.80 -19.57
N ILE A 127 6.99 23.52 -18.28
CA ILE A 127 6.96 24.50 -17.20
C ILE A 127 8.44 24.84 -16.91
N GLU A 128 8.83 26.11 -16.91
CA GLU A 128 10.20 26.55 -16.57
C GLU A 128 10.53 26.35 -15.06
N LEU A 129 10.26 25.16 -14.53
CA LEU A 129 10.58 24.74 -13.16
C LEU A 129 12.08 24.87 -12.88
N ASP A 130 12.92 24.70 -13.90
CA ASP A 130 14.38 24.86 -13.79
C ASP A 130 14.79 26.30 -13.56
N GLY A 131 14.06 27.28 -14.11
CA GLY A 131 14.33 28.70 -13.93
C GLY A 131 14.07 29.16 -12.49
N LEU A 132 12.98 28.67 -11.88
CA LEU A 132 12.63 28.94 -10.48
C LEU A 132 13.55 28.18 -9.52
N ALA A 133 13.84 26.92 -9.81
CA ALA A 133 14.75 26.10 -9.01
C ALA A 133 16.18 26.66 -9.00
N LYS A 134 16.68 27.15 -10.13
CA LYS A 134 18.03 27.72 -10.24
C LYS A 134 18.19 28.99 -9.40
N LYS A 135 17.13 29.82 -9.31
CA LYS A 135 17.11 31.03 -8.46
C LYS A 135 17.08 30.71 -6.96
N VAL A 136 16.39 29.63 -6.56
CA VAL A 136 16.24 29.27 -5.14
C VAL A 136 17.39 28.37 -4.65
N PHE A 137 17.81 27.39 -5.43
CA PHE A 137 18.70 26.32 -4.97
C PHE A 137 20.17 26.45 -5.40
N LYS A 138 20.54 27.40 -6.29
CA LYS A 138 21.93 27.63 -6.75
C LYS A 138 22.70 26.34 -7.10
N ARG A 139 22.00 25.28 -7.50
CA ARG A 139 22.55 23.94 -7.72
C ARG A 139 21.87 23.32 -8.94
N ASN A 140 22.65 22.76 -9.86
CA ASN A 140 22.18 22.09 -11.07
C ASN A 140 21.62 20.70 -10.72
N ILE A 141 20.56 20.64 -9.91
CA ILE A 141 19.84 19.38 -9.68
C ILE A 141 18.71 19.32 -10.71
N PRO A 142 18.66 18.29 -11.58
CA PRO A 142 17.54 18.08 -12.48
C PRO A 142 16.32 17.59 -11.67
N LEU A 143 15.64 18.52 -10.99
CA LEU A 143 14.46 18.24 -10.17
C LEU A 143 13.36 17.54 -10.97
N GLN A 144 13.30 17.82 -12.28
CA GLN A 144 12.35 17.20 -13.20
C GLN A 144 12.48 15.68 -13.26
N ASP A 145 13.72 15.18 -13.32
CA ASP A 145 13.97 13.75 -13.40
C ASP A 145 13.69 13.06 -12.06
N SER A 146 13.99 13.73 -10.95
CA SER A 146 13.62 13.25 -9.61
C SER A 146 12.10 13.15 -9.43
N ILE A 147 11.33 14.14 -9.86
CA ILE A 147 9.87 14.15 -9.72
C ILE A 147 9.23 13.05 -10.58
N SER A 148 9.65 12.90 -11.84
CA SER A 148 9.14 11.85 -12.71
C SER A 148 9.48 10.45 -12.18
N PHE A 149 10.68 10.27 -11.61
CA PHE A 149 11.09 9.01 -10.98
C PHE A 149 10.21 8.68 -9.77
N VAL A 150 9.95 9.65 -8.88
CA VAL A 150 9.10 9.44 -7.70
C VAL A 150 7.67 9.08 -8.10
N ILE A 151 7.08 9.80 -9.06
CA ILE A 151 5.71 9.54 -9.53
C ILE A 151 5.62 8.15 -10.19
N SER A 152 6.56 7.82 -11.07
CA SER A 152 6.59 6.50 -11.72
C SER A 152 6.79 5.38 -10.71
N GLY A 153 7.69 5.59 -9.74
CA GLY A 153 7.95 4.65 -8.64
C GLY A 153 6.72 4.41 -7.77
N ALA A 154 5.95 5.45 -7.46
CA ALA A 154 4.70 5.32 -6.71
C ALA A 154 3.66 4.47 -7.47
N ILE A 155 3.52 4.67 -8.78
CA ILE A 155 2.60 3.90 -9.63
C ILE A 155 3.02 2.42 -9.68
N TYR A 156 4.32 2.14 -9.85
CA TYR A 156 4.83 0.76 -9.82
C TYR A 156 4.60 0.09 -8.47
N LEU A 157 4.89 0.79 -7.38
CA LEU A 157 4.69 0.27 -6.03
C LEU A 157 3.21 -0.05 -5.77
N LEU A 158 2.30 0.83 -6.20
CA LEU A 158 0.86 0.60 -6.10
C LEU A 158 0.41 -0.61 -6.93
N SER A 159 0.92 -0.75 -8.15
CA SER A 159 0.61 -1.88 -9.04
C SER A 159 1.05 -3.21 -8.43
N ILE A 160 2.23 -3.25 -7.82
CA ILE A 160 2.75 -4.42 -7.12
C ILE A 160 1.85 -4.76 -5.92
N ILE A 161 1.45 -3.77 -5.11
CA ILE A 161 0.57 -4.00 -3.96
C ILE A 161 -0.77 -4.60 -4.40
N LEU A 162 -1.37 -4.04 -5.46
CA LEU A 162 -2.64 -4.54 -6.01
C LEU A 162 -2.49 -5.97 -6.53
N ALA A 163 -1.42 -6.28 -7.26
CA ALA A 163 -1.17 -7.63 -7.75
C ALA A 163 -0.97 -8.64 -6.59
N LEU A 164 -0.21 -8.28 -5.56
CA LEU A 164 0.00 -9.12 -4.37
C LEU A 164 -1.30 -9.40 -3.62
N LYS A 165 -2.24 -8.44 -3.62
CA LYS A 165 -3.55 -8.59 -2.96
C LYS A 165 -4.37 -9.69 -3.62
N GLU A 166 -4.38 -9.75 -4.94
CA GLU A 166 -5.17 -10.73 -5.70
C GLU A 166 -4.67 -12.17 -5.49
N ILE A 167 -3.36 -12.35 -5.33
CA ILE A 167 -2.74 -13.66 -5.06
C ILE A 167 -3.02 -14.12 -3.61
N GLY A 168 -3.53 -13.25 -2.73
CA GLY A 168 -3.81 -13.59 -1.32
C GLY A 168 -2.55 -13.72 -0.45
N ILE A 169 -1.37 -13.57 -1.04
CA ILE A 169 -0.06 -13.60 -0.35
C ILE A 169 0.30 -12.23 0.25
N ALA A 170 -0.43 -11.16 -0.12
CA ALA A 170 -0.20 -9.82 0.42
C ALA A 170 -0.20 -9.76 1.96
N ALA A 171 -1.16 -10.41 2.62
CA ALA A 171 -1.31 -10.33 4.07
C ALA A 171 -0.11 -10.88 4.85
N PRO A 172 0.37 -12.13 4.61
CA PRO A 172 1.55 -12.64 5.30
C PRO A 172 2.82 -11.86 4.93
N VAL A 173 3.03 -11.52 3.66
CA VAL A 173 4.23 -10.77 3.23
C VAL A 173 4.27 -9.38 3.85
N PHE A 174 3.16 -8.65 3.86
CA PHE A 174 3.10 -7.33 4.46
C PHE A 174 3.35 -7.37 5.97
N ARG A 175 2.87 -8.39 6.68
CA ARG A 175 3.16 -8.59 8.11
C ARG A 175 4.66 -8.77 8.36
N TRP A 176 5.33 -9.62 7.59
CA TRP A 176 6.79 -9.81 7.70
C TRP A 176 7.57 -8.55 7.35
N LEU A 177 7.16 -7.84 6.29
CA LEU A 177 7.79 -6.58 5.89
C LEU A 177 7.63 -5.51 6.98
N ALA A 178 6.43 -5.35 7.54
CA ALA A 178 6.16 -4.43 8.62
C ALA A 178 6.98 -4.78 9.89
N ALA A 179 7.07 -6.06 10.23
CA ALA A 179 7.89 -6.52 11.36
C ALA A 179 9.38 -6.20 11.14
N ALA A 180 9.92 -6.50 9.95
CA ALA A 180 11.30 -6.19 9.61
C ALA A 180 11.57 -4.68 9.67
N PHE A 181 10.64 -3.86 9.20
CA PHE A 181 10.75 -2.41 9.24
C PHE A 181 10.76 -1.86 10.68
N ILE A 182 9.90 -2.39 11.55
CA ILE A 182 9.87 -2.03 12.98
C ILE A 182 11.20 -2.42 13.64
N VAL A 183 11.69 -3.63 13.40
CA VAL A 183 12.99 -4.08 13.94
C VAL A 183 14.12 -3.17 13.48
N LEU A 184 14.14 -2.79 12.20
CA LEU A 184 15.13 -1.85 11.66
C LEU A 184 15.09 -0.51 12.40
N ILE A 185 13.90 0.08 12.58
CA ILE A 185 13.73 1.34 13.31
C ILE A 185 14.23 1.20 14.75
N LEU A 186 13.88 0.11 15.44
CA LEU A 186 14.30 -0.13 16.82
C LEU A 186 15.82 -0.23 16.92
N ILE A 187 16.48 -0.94 16.00
CA ILE A 187 17.94 -1.04 15.97
C ILE A 187 18.57 0.33 15.72
N SER A 188 18.08 1.08 14.73
CA SER A 188 18.59 2.42 14.43
C SER A 188 18.41 3.38 15.61
N ALA A 189 17.24 3.36 16.25
CA ALA A 189 16.97 4.17 17.43
C ALA A 189 17.87 3.76 18.61
N ALA A 190 18.04 2.46 18.84
CA ALA A 190 18.92 1.95 19.90
C ALA A 190 20.37 2.39 19.67
N LEU A 191 20.87 2.31 18.43
CA LEU A 191 22.21 2.78 18.08
C LEU A 191 22.38 4.29 18.32
N TYR A 192 21.39 5.10 17.92
CA TYR A 192 21.43 6.54 18.16
C TYR A 192 21.45 6.88 19.66
N VAL A 193 20.58 6.22 20.44
CA VAL A 193 20.48 6.43 21.89
C VAL A 193 21.75 5.96 22.61
N LYS A 194 22.41 4.90 22.12
CA LYS A 194 23.63 4.31 22.69
C LYS A 194 24.76 5.33 22.85
N ASP A 195 24.89 6.30 21.94
CA ASP A 195 25.96 7.31 21.99
C ASP A 195 25.51 8.62 22.66
N ALA A 196 24.25 9.01 22.48
CA ALA A 196 23.70 10.24 23.03
C ALA A 196 23.55 10.19 24.56
N VAL A 197 22.96 9.11 25.08
CA VAL A 197 22.61 9.01 26.52
C VAL A 197 23.84 9.01 27.43
N PRO A 198 24.89 8.21 27.18
CA PRO A 198 26.09 8.25 28.01
C PRO A 198 26.75 9.61 28.02
N SER A 199 26.76 10.33 26.88
CA SER A 199 27.38 11.65 26.77
C SER A 199 26.63 12.68 27.64
N ILE A 200 25.30 12.64 27.65
CA ILE A 200 24.46 13.51 28.49
C ILE A 200 24.66 13.19 29.98
N ILE A 201 24.60 11.90 30.36
CA ILE A 201 24.78 11.48 31.76
C ILE A 201 26.17 11.87 32.27
N SER A 202 27.21 11.66 31.46
CA SER A 202 28.57 12.07 31.77
C SER A 202 28.68 13.58 31.96
N GLY A 203 28.11 14.39 31.07
CA GLY A 203 28.12 15.85 31.23
C GLY A 203 27.39 16.31 32.47
N LEU A 204 26.22 15.72 32.77
CA LEU A 204 25.47 16.04 33.99
C LEU A 204 26.29 15.74 35.26
N LYS A 205 27.00 14.62 35.27
CA LYS A 205 27.92 14.24 36.36
C LYS A 205 29.09 15.21 36.49
N ILE A 206 29.74 15.59 35.38
CA ILE A 206 30.89 16.50 35.38
C ILE A 206 30.49 17.88 35.90
N ILE A 207 29.37 18.42 35.40
CA ILE A 207 28.83 19.72 35.81
C ILE A 207 28.40 19.68 37.29
N GLY A 208 27.67 18.65 37.71
CA GLY A 208 27.17 18.51 39.08
C GLY A 208 28.28 18.32 40.11
N SER A 209 29.27 17.48 39.81
CA SER A 209 30.41 17.22 40.71
C SER A 209 31.49 18.31 40.64
N ARG A 210 31.43 19.20 39.64
CA ARG A 210 32.44 20.22 39.34
C ARG A 210 33.88 19.66 39.26
N GLN A 211 34.02 18.42 38.79
CA GLN A 211 35.30 17.73 38.63
C GLN A 211 36.20 18.43 37.60
N ILE A 212 35.59 18.98 36.55
CA ILE A 212 36.22 19.78 35.49
C ILE A 212 35.51 21.12 35.43
N ARG A 213 36.27 22.21 35.36
CA ARG A 213 35.77 23.59 35.24
C ARG A 213 36.41 24.29 34.05
N ALA A 214 35.75 25.34 33.56
CA ALA A 214 36.38 26.26 32.62
C ALA A 214 37.65 26.86 33.26
N GLY A 215 38.75 26.85 32.52
CA GLY A 215 40.09 27.25 32.97
C GLY A 215 41.01 26.12 33.43
N ASP A 216 40.50 24.89 33.61
CA ASP A 216 41.34 23.72 33.87
C ASP A 216 42.11 23.31 32.61
N HIS A 217 43.33 22.81 32.75
CA HIS A 217 44.09 22.21 31.65
C HIS A 217 43.94 20.69 31.70
N ILE A 218 43.53 20.09 30.58
CA ILE A 218 43.18 18.67 30.53
C ILE A 218 43.95 17.97 29.43
N LYS A 219 44.49 16.80 29.77
CA LYS A 219 45.09 15.84 28.84
C LYS A 219 44.31 14.54 28.87
N ILE A 220 43.78 14.15 27.73
CA ILE A 220 42.96 12.93 27.58
C ILE A 220 43.84 11.81 27.01
N ASP A 221 44.50 12.08 25.89
CA ASP A 221 45.37 11.14 25.18
C ASP A 221 46.69 11.85 24.78
N GLU A 222 47.61 11.14 24.11
CA GLU A 222 48.88 11.73 23.62
C GLU A 222 48.69 12.87 22.61
N HIS A 223 47.55 12.92 21.93
CA HIS A 223 47.27 13.90 20.88
C HIS A 223 46.16 14.91 21.25
N THR A 224 45.52 14.75 22.41
CA THR A 224 44.35 15.56 22.80
C THR A 224 44.62 16.22 24.15
N GLU A 225 45.11 17.46 24.10
CA GLU A 225 45.49 18.27 25.26
C GLU A 225 45.11 19.75 25.02
N GLY A 226 44.59 20.42 26.05
CA GLY A 226 44.22 21.82 25.96
C GLY A 226 43.51 22.39 27.20
N ASP A 227 43.29 23.70 27.19
CA ASP A 227 42.56 24.43 28.24
C ASP A 227 41.05 24.34 28.02
N VAL A 228 40.29 24.05 29.07
CA VAL A 228 38.83 23.97 29.03
C VAL A 228 38.23 25.37 28.89
N ILE A 229 37.55 25.63 27.77
CA ILE A 229 36.81 26.88 27.57
C ILE A 229 35.45 26.79 28.27
N LYS A 230 34.74 25.68 28.03
CA LYS A 230 33.38 25.47 28.54
C LYS A 230 33.09 23.98 28.63
N VAL A 231 32.30 23.62 29.63
CA VAL A 231 31.68 22.30 29.77
C VAL A 231 30.22 22.44 29.34
N ASP A 232 29.84 21.78 28.25
CA ASP A 232 28.44 21.62 27.84
C ASP A 232 27.91 20.24 28.27
N LEU A 233 26.60 20.02 28.12
CA LEU A 233 25.96 18.79 28.60
C LEU A 233 26.42 17.55 27.82
N THR A 234 26.72 17.68 26.53
CA THR A 234 27.10 16.56 25.66
C THR A 234 28.60 16.54 25.34
N GLU A 235 29.26 17.68 25.39
CA GLU A 235 30.63 17.89 24.92
C GLU A 235 31.42 18.84 25.81
N LEU A 236 32.73 18.71 25.76
CA LEU A 236 33.73 19.61 26.34
C LEU A 236 34.46 20.34 25.22
N ARG A 237 34.58 21.67 25.37
CA ARG A 237 35.32 22.51 24.43
C ARG A 237 36.70 22.82 24.98
N LEU A 238 37.72 22.34 24.29
CA LEU A 238 39.13 22.53 24.63
C LEU A 238 39.76 23.50 23.63
N LYS A 239 40.66 24.35 24.12
CA LYS A 239 41.54 25.17 23.29
C LYS A 239 42.95 24.61 23.37
N THR A 240 43.52 24.21 22.25
CA THR A 240 44.93 23.79 22.22
C THR A 240 45.86 24.98 22.33
N GLU A 241 47.12 24.75 22.66
CA GLU A 241 48.16 25.81 22.66
C GLU A 241 48.33 26.47 21.29
N LYS A 242 48.05 25.73 20.21
CA LYS A 242 48.06 26.23 18.83
C LYS A 242 46.87 27.13 18.50
N GLY A 243 45.88 27.22 19.40
CA GLY A 243 44.67 28.01 19.23
C GLY A 243 43.49 27.26 18.60
N ASP A 244 43.63 25.95 18.34
CA ASP A 244 42.56 25.14 17.75
C ASP A 244 41.48 24.82 18.79
N LEU A 245 40.22 24.72 18.32
CA LEU A 245 39.07 24.32 19.13
C LEU A 245 38.77 22.84 18.93
N ILE A 246 38.88 22.05 19.99
CA ILE A 246 38.57 20.62 19.99
C ILE A 246 37.28 20.38 20.77
N TYR A 247 36.38 19.58 20.17
CA TYR A 247 35.11 19.17 20.76
C TYR A 247 35.19 17.70 21.16
N VAL A 248 35.17 17.43 22.45
CA VAL A 248 35.29 16.07 22.99
C VAL A 248 33.96 15.64 23.61
N PRO A 249 33.33 14.54 23.16
CA PRO A 249 32.16 13.98 23.84
C PRO A 249 32.46 13.62 25.30
N ASN A 250 31.56 14.02 26.21
CA ASN A 250 31.73 13.78 27.65
C ASN A 250 31.79 12.27 28.00
N SER A 251 31.22 11.42 27.15
CA SER A 251 31.26 9.97 27.32
C SER A 251 32.67 9.39 27.14
N ILE A 252 33.55 10.02 26.38
CA ILE A 252 34.96 9.61 26.23
C ILE A 252 35.71 9.90 27.52
N ILE A 253 35.54 11.11 28.07
CA ILE A 253 36.18 11.59 29.31
C ILE A 253 35.88 10.65 30.49
N SER A 254 34.66 10.09 30.54
CA SER A 254 34.26 9.16 31.61
C SER A 254 34.77 7.72 31.42
N LYS A 255 35.24 7.37 30.22
CA LYS A 255 35.70 6.02 29.86
C LYS A 255 37.22 5.93 29.73
N SER A 256 37.91 7.05 29.52
CA SER A 256 39.36 7.12 29.41
C SER A 256 40.02 7.61 30.71
N LYS A 257 41.33 7.40 30.82
CA LYS A 257 42.15 8.05 31.86
C LYS A 257 42.31 9.51 31.47
N VAL A 258 42.08 10.43 32.41
CA VAL A 258 42.17 11.87 32.15
C VAL A 258 43.05 12.51 33.23
N GLU A 259 44.04 13.29 32.80
CA GLU A 259 44.91 14.05 33.68
C GLU A 259 44.45 15.52 33.71
N ILE A 260 44.17 16.03 34.92
CA ILE A 260 43.64 17.38 35.12
C ILE A 260 44.66 18.19 35.90
N ARG A 261 45.12 19.30 35.31
CA ARG A 261 45.94 20.31 35.99
C ARG A 261 45.06 21.52 36.30
N LYS A 262 44.74 21.69 37.58
CA LYS A 262 43.96 22.84 38.04
C LYS A 262 44.83 24.09 38.02
N LYS A 263 44.36 25.12 37.32
CA LYS A 263 44.96 26.45 37.41
C LYS A 263 44.42 27.08 38.68
N LEU A 264 45.26 27.12 39.73
CA LEU A 264 44.96 27.76 41.01
C LEU A 264 44.81 29.27 40.84
#